data_AF-A0A351XMY9-F1
#
_entry.id   AF-A0A351XMY9-F1
#
_cell.length_a   1.000
_cell.length_b   1.000
_cell.length_c   1.000
_cell.angle_alpha   90.00
_cell.angle_beta   90.00
_cell.angle_gamma   90.00
#
_symmetry.space_group_name_H-M   'P 1'
#
loop_
_entity.id
_entity.type
_entity.pdbx_description
1 polymer ?
#
loop_
_entity_poly.entity_id
_entity_poly.type
_entity_poly.pdbx_seq_one_letter_code
_entity_poly.pdbx_strand_id
1 'polypeptide(L)'
;VSAYGVIDQDMPIIFSIPVYNNMPDEPCEVPSGGKNPNNYLKTLYVKDYPFTSQFVLGDDGSKKYKLSVGKNVESIKICATKVSEYATISGTGNKELSEGVNTFTVKVTSESGDDRKYTIEVTRGE
;
A
#
# COMPACT_ATOMS: atom_id res chain seq x y z
N VAL A 1 44.19 20.14 -50.45
CA VAL A 1 43.24 20.60 -49.43
C VAL A 1 42.85 19.38 -48.60
N SER A 2 43.36 19.25 -47.38
CA SER A 2 42.82 18.31 -46.40
C SER A 2 42.45 19.12 -45.17
N ALA A 3 41.15 19.37 -45.04
CA ALA A 3 40.54 20.28 -44.09
C ALA A 3 39.91 19.54 -42.90
N TYR A 4 40.60 18.52 -42.37
CA TYR A 4 40.15 17.83 -41.17
C TYR A 4 41.33 17.82 -40.19
N GLY A 5 41.22 18.67 -39.17
CA GLY A 5 42.16 18.73 -38.08
C GLY A 5 42.30 17.35 -37.45
N VAL A 6 43.55 16.93 -37.25
CA VAL A 6 43.89 15.74 -36.48
C VAL A 6 43.40 15.99 -35.06
N ILE A 7 42.33 15.29 -34.64
CA ILE A 7 42.00 15.24 -33.22
C ILE A 7 43.07 14.37 -32.56
N ASP A 8 43.98 15.02 -31.85
CA ASP A 8 44.93 14.34 -30.98
C ASP A 8 44.13 13.63 -29.88
N GLN A 9 44.34 12.33 -29.69
CA GLN A 9 43.59 11.57 -28.67
C GLN A 9 43.92 12.02 -27.24
N ASP A 10 44.99 12.79 -27.07
CA ASP A 10 45.41 13.39 -25.80
C ASP A 10 44.87 14.82 -25.58
N MET A 11 44.03 15.37 -26.48
CA MET A 11 43.41 16.67 -26.24
C MET A 11 42.28 16.53 -25.20
N PRO A 12 42.38 17.15 -24.02
CA PRO A 12 41.33 17.04 -23.02
C PRO A 12 40.07 17.74 -23.50
N ILE A 13 38.94 17.01 -23.51
CA ILE A 13 37.63 17.62 -23.68
C ILE A 13 37.33 18.39 -22.39
N ILE A 14 37.52 19.71 -22.41
CA ILE A 14 37.13 20.58 -21.30
C ILE A 14 35.67 20.96 -21.49
N PHE A 15 34.81 20.40 -20.65
CA PHE A 15 33.40 20.77 -20.57
C PHE A 15 33.20 21.73 -19.40
N SER A 16 32.98 23.02 -19.69
CA SER A 16 32.70 24.06 -18.69
C SER A 16 31.22 24.45 -18.75
N ILE A 17 30.54 24.40 -17.61
CA ILE A 17 29.17 24.92 -17.47
C ILE A 17 29.28 26.35 -16.89
N PRO A 18 28.91 27.41 -17.64
CA PRO A 18 28.93 28.77 -17.11
C PRO A 18 27.84 28.94 -16.05
N VAL A 19 28.20 29.52 -14.90
CA VAL A 19 27.25 29.90 -13.86
C VAL A 19 26.80 31.34 -14.12
N TYR A 20 25.49 31.53 -14.31
CA TYR A 20 24.91 32.85 -14.61
C TYR A 20 24.57 33.62 -13.33
N ASN A 21 24.65 34.95 -13.39
CA ASN A 21 24.08 35.80 -12.34
C ASN A 21 22.58 35.49 -12.18
N ASN A 22 22.12 35.34 -10.94
CA ASN A 22 20.77 34.89 -10.55
C ASN A 22 20.46 33.40 -10.79
N MET A 23 21.46 32.56 -11.07
CA MET A 23 21.29 31.11 -10.94
C MET A 23 21.11 30.77 -9.45
N PRO A 24 20.03 30.08 -9.04
CA PRO A 24 19.82 29.75 -7.63
C PRO A 24 20.96 28.89 -7.09
N ASP A 25 21.47 29.26 -5.91
CA ASP A 25 22.58 28.55 -5.24
C ASP A 25 22.20 27.13 -4.79
N GLU A 26 20.90 26.87 -4.64
CA GLU A 26 20.37 25.55 -4.32
C GLU A 26 19.62 24.96 -5.52
N PRO A 27 19.86 23.68 -5.86
CA PRO A 27 19.05 23.00 -6.87
C PRO A 27 17.59 22.94 -6.40
N CYS A 28 16.66 22.99 -7.35
CA CYS A 28 15.27 22.72 -7.03
C CYS A 28 15.11 21.32 -6.42
N GLU A 29 14.12 21.14 -5.54
CA GLU A 29 13.84 19.81 -4.97
C GLU A 29 13.57 18.81 -6.10
N VAL A 30 14.23 17.65 -6.03
CA VAL A 30 13.96 16.54 -6.93
C VAL A 30 12.49 16.16 -6.75
N PRO A 31 11.67 16.11 -7.82
CA PRO A 31 10.30 15.64 -7.69
C PRO A 31 10.32 14.21 -7.14
N SER A 32 9.57 13.97 -6.06
CA SER A 32 9.64 12.74 -5.25
C SER A 32 9.23 11.44 -5.96
N GLY A 33 9.05 11.45 -7.29
CA GLY A 33 8.54 10.33 -8.06
C GLY A 33 7.04 10.06 -7.87
N GLY A 34 6.37 10.88 -7.06
CA GLY A 34 4.97 10.66 -6.66
C GLY A 34 4.83 9.56 -5.62
N LYS A 35 3.76 9.63 -4.81
CA LYS A 35 3.46 8.62 -3.79
C LYS A 35 2.67 7.46 -4.41
N ASN A 36 2.91 6.23 -3.95
CA ASN A 36 2.22 5.04 -4.43
C ASN A 36 0.71 5.03 -4.03
N PRO A 37 -0.23 4.97 -4.99
CA PRO A 37 -1.66 5.04 -4.70
C PRO A 37 -2.35 3.70 -4.41
N ASN A 38 -1.61 2.59 -4.38
CA ASN A 38 -2.20 1.27 -4.25
C ASN A 38 -2.60 0.97 -2.79
N ASN A 39 -3.91 0.90 -2.53
CA ASN A 39 -4.52 0.55 -1.24
C ASN A 39 -5.26 -0.81 -1.24
N TYR A 40 -4.87 -1.74 -2.12
CA TYR A 40 -5.48 -3.08 -2.16
C TYR A 40 -4.89 -4.03 -1.11
N LEU A 41 -5.72 -4.94 -0.59
CA LEU A 41 -5.26 -6.10 0.18
C LEU A 41 -4.85 -7.23 -0.76
N LYS A 42 -3.77 -7.91 -0.39
CA LYS A 42 -3.30 -9.14 -1.03
C LYS A 42 -4.01 -10.35 -0.42
N THR A 43 -4.20 -10.36 0.90
CA THR A 43 -4.94 -11.41 1.61
C THR A 43 -5.79 -10.80 2.73
N LEU A 44 -6.90 -11.47 3.04
CA LEU A 44 -7.73 -11.23 4.21
C LEU A 44 -8.29 -12.56 4.70
N TYR A 45 -8.09 -12.87 5.98
CA TYR A 45 -8.64 -14.07 6.60
C TYR A 45 -8.78 -13.90 8.11
N VAL A 46 -9.66 -14.68 8.72
CA VAL A 46 -9.74 -14.84 10.17
C VAL A 46 -9.09 -16.16 10.53
N LYS A 47 -8.16 -16.14 11.49
CA LYS A 47 -7.43 -17.35 11.91
C LYS A 47 -8.43 -18.39 12.41
N ASP A 48 -8.33 -19.63 11.90
CA ASP A 48 -9.14 -20.79 12.29
C ASP A 48 -10.64 -20.71 11.91
N TYR A 49 -11.10 -19.61 11.31
CA TYR A 49 -12.50 -19.40 10.91
C TYR A 49 -12.59 -18.92 9.45
N PRO A 50 -12.94 -19.80 8.49
CA PRO A 50 -13.09 -19.40 7.10
C PRO A 50 -14.32 -18.49 6.93
N PHE A 51 -14.23 -17.53 6.01
CA PHE A 51 -15.40 -16.79 5.59
C PHE A 51 -16.36 -17.68 4.80
N THR A 52 -17.67 -17.40 4.91
CA THR A 52 -18.69 -18.01 4.05
C THR A 52 -18.41 -17.76 2.57
N SER A 53 -17.89 -16.56 2.25
CA SER A 53 -17.38 -16.22 0.92
C SER A 53 -15.90 -15.83 1.03
N GLN A 54 -15.04 -16.56 0.35
CA GLN A 54 -13.59 -16.38 0.44
C GLN A 54 -13.17 -15.03 -0.13
N PHE A 55 -12.12 -14.44 0.47
CA PHE A 55 -11.51 -13.23 -0.04
C PHE A 55 -10.90 -13.46 -1.43
N VAL A 56 -11.08 -12.48 -2.31
CA VAL A 56 -10.52 -12.49 -3.67
C VAL A 56 -9.65 -11.27 -3.87
N LEU A 57 -8.44 -11.47 -4.43
CA LEU A 57 -7.53 -10.39 -4.78
C LEU A 57 -8.20 -9.42 -5.77
N GLY A 58 -8.02 -8.12 -5.55
CA GLY A 58 -8.61 -7.08 -6.40
C GLY A 58 -9.99 -6.61 -5.95
N ASP A 59 -10.47 -7.05 -4.78
CA ASP A 59 -11.71 -6.55 -4.21
C ASP A 59 -11.66 -5.04 -3.91
N ASP A 60 -12.76 -4.36 -4.20
CA ASP A 60 -12.88 -2.91 -4.06
C ASP A 60 -13.30 -2.44 -2.66
N GLY A 61 -13.58 -3.38 -1.75
CA GLY A 61 -14.09 -3.10 -0.42
C GLY A 61 -15.62 -2.94 -0.38
N SER A 62 -16.32 -3.11 -1.51
CA SER A 62 -17.80 -3.11 -1.55
C SER A 62 -18.41 -4.37 -0.91
N LYS A 63 -17.66 -5.48 -0.89
CA LYS A 63 -18.13 -6.76 -0.37
C LYS A 63 -18.06 -6.81 1.15
N LYS A 64 -18.98 -7.59 1.72
CA LYS A 64 -19.00 -7.93 3.15
C LYS A 64 -18.57 -9.37 3.32
N TYR A 65 -17.56 -9.58 4.15
CA TYR A 65 -17.05 -10.91 4.48
C TYR A 65 -17.75 -11.41 5.73
N LYS A 66 -18.61 -12.41 5.57
CA LYS A 66 -19.39 -12.98 6.67
C LYS A 66 -18.72 -14.25 7.21
N LEU A 67 -18.75 -14.44 8.51
CA LEU A 67 -18.45 -15.71 9.16
C LEU A 67 -19.31 -15.92 10.41
N SER A 68 -19.49 -17.19 10.79
CA SER A 68 -20.15 -17.59 12.03
C SER A 68 -19.15 -18.28 12.93
N VAL A 69 -19.26 -18.02 14.23
CA VAL A 69 -18.47 -18.69 15.27
C VAL A 69 -19.38 -19.24 16.35
N GLY A 70 -18.95 -20.35 16.96
CA GLY A 70 -19.68 -20.97 18.08
C GLY A 70 -19.72 -20.07 19.31
N LYS A 71 -20.70 -20.32 20.20
CA LYS A 71 -20.94 -19.47 21.38
C LYS A 71 -19.75 -19.33 22.34
N ASN A 72 -18.86 -20.33 22.38
CA ASN A 72 -17.66 -20.36 23.23
C ASN A 72 -16.50 -19.48 22.71
N VAL A 73 -16.61 -18.90 21.51
CA VAL A 73 -15.55 -18.08 20.91
C VAL A 73 -15.72 -16.63 21.36
N GLU A 74 -14.83 -16.18 22.25
CA GLU A 74 -14.84 -14.80 22.78
C GLU A 74 -13.99 -13.82 21.97
N SER A 75 -13.00 -14.33 21.23
CA SER A 75 -12.14 -13.49 20.41
C SER A 75 -11.74 -14.18 19.13
N ILE A 76 -11.47 -13.36 18.11
CA ILE A 76 -10.95 -13.79 16.82
C ILE A 76 -9.71 -12.99 16.47
N LYS A 77 -8.86 -13.55 15.60
CA LYS A 77 -7.69 -12.86 15.08
C LYS A 77 -7.87 -12.59 13.59
N ILE A 78 -7.98 -11.32 13.23
CA ILE A 78 -8.08 -10.85 11.85
C ILE A 78 -6.67 -10.64 11.31
N CYS A 79 -6.35 -11.33 10.21
CA CYS A 79 -5.08 -11.25 9.53
C CYS A 79 -5.28 -10.72 8.10
N ALA A 80 -4.45 -9.76 7.70
CA ALA A 80 -4.49 -9.22 6.34
C ALA A 80 -3.07 -8.83 5.89
N THR A 81 -2.84 -8.87 4.58
CA THR A 81 -1.59 -8.40 3.97
C THR A 81 -1.88 -7.41 2.86
N LYS A 82 -1.00 -6.43 2.68
CA LYS A 82 -1.12 -5.36 1.68
C LYS A 82 -0.45 -5.75 0.37
N VAL A 83 -0.98 -5.25 -0.75
CA VAL A 83 -0.33 -5.41 -2.05
C VAL A 83 0.92 -4.52 -2.13
N SER A 84 0.82 -3.27 -1.66
CA SER A 84 1.92 -2.29 -1.70
C SER A 84 2.72 -2.26 -0.39
N GLU A 85 4.05 -2.33 -0.49
CA GLU A 85 4.97 -2.19 0.64
C GLU A 85 4.96 -0.79 1.26
N TYR A 86 4.43 0.21 0.56
CA TYR A 86 4.28 1.59 1.05
C TYR A 86 2.92 1.87 1.69
N ALA A 87 1.93 0.99 1.50
CA ALA A 87 0.63 1.13 2.15
C ALA A 87 0.71 0.81 3.65
N THR A 88 -0.29 1.24 4.42
CA THR A 88 -0.44 0.91 5.83
C THR A 88 -1.78 0.20 6.05
N ILE A 89 -1.82 -0.76 6.98
CA ILE A 89 -3.04 -1.50 7.32
C ILE A 89 -3.39 -1.20 8.78
N SER A 90 -4.67 -0.98 9.04
CA SER A 90 -5.23 -0.87 10.39
C SER A 90 -6.50 -1.73 10.53
N GLY A 91 -6.86 -2.07 11.76
CA GLY A 91 -8.04 -2.91 12.05
C GLY A 91 -7.77 -4.42 12.11
N THR A 92 -6.56 -4.87 11.75
CA THR A 92 -6.08 -6.25 11.98
C THR A 92 -5.75 -6.50 13.45
N GLY A 93 -5.56 -7.77 13.82
CA GLY A 93 -5.20 -8.19 15.17
C GLY A 93 -6.33 -8.93 15.89
N ASN A 94 -6.19 -9.06 17.20
CA ASN A 94 -7.20 -9.70 18.04
C ASN A 94 -8.40 -8.76 18.25
N LYS A 95 -9.60 -9.31 18.12
CA LYS A 95 -10.87 -8.62 18.34
C LYS A 95 -11.74 -9.45 19.25
N GLU A 96 -12.27 -8.81 20.28
CA GLU A 96 -13.27 -9.41 21.17
C GLU A 96 -14.64 -9.41 20.50
N LEU A 97 -15.43 -10.44 20.79
CA LEU A 97 -16.75 -10.67 20.23
C LEU A 97 -17.80 -10.55 21.32
N SER A 98 -18.79 -9.69 21.11
CA SER A 98 -20.03 -9.70 21.87
C SER A 98 -20.98 -10.77 21.35
N GLU A 99 -21.97 -11.16 22.14
CA GLU A 99 -23.03 -12.05 21.66
C GLU A 99 -23.78 -11.42 20.47
N GLY A 100 -24.09 -12.21 19.45
CA GLY A 100 -24.76 -11.73 18.24
C GLY A 100 -23.81 -11.23 17.16
N VAL A 101 -24.24 -10.21 16.42
CA VAL A 101 -23.55 -9.71 15.22
C VAL A 101 -22.49 -8.67 15.60
N ASN A 102 -21.24 -8.93 15.21
CA ASN A 102 -20.09 -8.04 15.40
C ASN A 102 -19.58 -7.59 14.05
N THR A 103 -19.36 -6.28 13.86
CA THR A 103 -18.83 -5.74 12.61
C THR A 103 -17.44 -5.15 12.83
N PHE A 104 -16.47 -5.62 12.05
CA PHE A 104 -15.10 -5.10 12.04
C PHE A 104 -14.77 -4.49 10.68
N THR A 105 -13.96 -3.43 10.70
CA THR A 105 -13.46 -2.80 9.48
C THR A 105 -11.94 -2.89 9.44
N VAL A 106 -11.41 -3.45 8.37
CA VAL A 106 -9.98 -3.40 8.04
C VAL A 106 -9.77 -2.28 7.05
N LYS A 107 -8.88 -1.34 7.37
CA LYS A 107 -8.61 -0.17 6.54
C LYS A 107 -7.19 -0.24 6.00
N VAL A 108 -7.03 0.03 4.71
CA VAL A 108 -5.74 0.15 4.03
C VAL A 108 -5.59 1.58 3.52
N THR A 109 -4.52 2.25 3.92
CA THR A 109 -4.18 3.61 3.48
C THR A 109 -2.97 3.51 2.58
N SER A 110 -3.10 3.95 1.34
CA SER A 110 -1.98 4.03 0.39
C SER A 110 -0.99 5.13 0.79
N GLU A 111 0.18 5.14 0.18
CA GLU A 111 1.17 6.19 0.42
C GLU A 111 0.66 7.56 -0.06
N SER A 112 -0.11 7.60 -1.14
CA SER A 112 -0.78 8.83 -1.63
C SER A 112 -1.81 9.39 -0.65
N GLY A 113 -2.29 8.58 0.30
CA GLY A 113 -3.30 8.94 1.30
C GLY A 113 -4.71 8.41 0.98
N ASP A 114 -4.88 7.69 -0.14
CA ASP A 114 -6.18 7.10 -0.49
C ASP A 114 -6.48 5.89 0.40
N ASP A 115 -7.70 5.86 0.93
CA ASP A 115 -8.18 4.86 1.87
C ASP A 115 -9.10 3.83 1.21
N ARG A 116 -8.94 2.57 1.59
CA ARG A 116 -9.86 1.48 1.26
C ARG A 116 -10.28 0.73 2.50
N LYS A 117 -11.55 0.33 2.57
CA LYS A 117 -12.15 -0.29 3.76
C LYS A 117 -12.77 -1.63 3.37
N TYR A 118 -12.49 -2.66 4.16
CA TYR A 118 -13.06 -4.00 4.01
C TYR A 118 -13.88 -4.32 5.25
N THR A 119 -15.13 -4.74 5.04
CA THR A 119 -16.08 -4.98 6.12
C THR A 119 -16.18 -6.47 6.42
N ILE A 120 -16.01 -6.83 7.68
CA ILE A 120 -16.11 -8.20 8.19
C ILE A 120 -17.27 -8.25 9.18
N GLU A 121 -18.20 -9.17 8.97
CA GLU A 121 -19.38 -9.39 9.80
C GLU A 121 -19.25 -10.78 10.44
N VAL A 122 -19.21 -10.81 11.77
CA VAL A 122 -18.99 -12.00 12.58
C VAL A 122 -20.21 -12.25 13.43
N THR A 123 -20.87 -13.38 13.22
CA THR A 123 -22.03 -13.77 14.02
C THR A 123 -21.59 -14.78 15.08
N ARG A 124 -21.66 -14.38 16.35
CA ARG A 124 -21.44 -15.26 17.51
C ARG A 124 -22.80 -15.76 18.00
N GLY A 125 -23.10 -17.03 17.79
CA GLY A 125 -24.41 -17.55 18.20
C GLY A 125 -24.82 -18.94 17.70
N GLU A 126 -23.88 -19.79 17.26
CA GLU A 126 -24.18 -21.24 17.09
C GLU A 126 -24.15 -21.97 18.43
#